data_AF-A0A6I8PS23-F1
#
_entry.id   AF-A0A6I8PS23-F1
#
_cell.length_a   1.000
_cell.length_b   1.000
_cell.length_c   1.000
_cell.angle_alpha   90.00
_cell.angle_beta   90.00
_cell.angle_gamma   90.00
#
_symmetry.space_group_name_H-M   'P 1'
#
loop_
_entity.id
_entity.type
_entity.pdbx_description
1 polymer ?
#
loop_
_entity_poly.entity_id
_entity_poly.type
_entity_poly.pdbx_seq_one_letter_code
_entity_poly.pdbx_strand_id
1 'polypeptide(L)'
;MAAGKSTDTFEMGLMAIEDFLRCPPPGIQSENLPTRSTVTCLSNSISLMIDDFIAISGRRVMFTNSVGRILQAKTMMECAEVKKKLLSNLLLILVAACQSIPDEGKRKRPNKPGKVLRHFILMINGKNPRIKYKMEQGLNAVLPSVMCENYTVKVDFMDPLVKLTADTALTVLDGSQPVTPCWKNTTFSLDYNGDGGCEFAYCLGFSKRKFPIQGWIIHLKNKTTEEKEKVEEFFRGFVPQARVKSDVETEQSS
;
A
#
# COMPACT_ATOMS: atom_id res chain seq x y z
N MET A 1 -26.99 11.90 -20.72
CA MET A 1 -26.74 12.43 -19.36
C MET A 1 -25.35 11.98 -18.94
N ALA A 2 -24.35 12.86 -19.04
CA ALA A 2 -23.01 12.59 -18.56
C ALA A 2 -23.01 12.72 -17.03
N ALA A 3 -22.77 11.61 -16.33
CA ALA A 3 -22.56 11.62 -14.89
C ALA A 3 -21.38 12.56 -14.60
N GLY A 4 -21.64 13.66 -13.89
CA GLY A 4 -20.60 14.54 -13.41
C GLY A 4 -19.59 13.73 -12.62
N LYS A 5 -18.34 13.67 -13.10
CA LYS A 5 -17.23 13.13 -12.33
C LYS A 5 -17.18 13.96 -11.05
N SER A 6 -17.49 13.33 -9.91
CA SER A 6 -17.32 13.97 -8.62
C SER A 6 -15.85 14.39 -8.53
N THR A 7 -15.63 15.69 -8.45
CA THR A 7 -14.32 16.33 -8.49
C THR A 7 -13.53 16.10 -7.20
N ASP A 8 -13.99 15.21 -6.31
CA ASP A 8 -13.52 15.06 -4.93
C ASP A 8 -12.69 13.79 -4.68
N THR A 9 -12.56 12.91 -5.68
CA THR A 9 -11.76 11.68 -5.58
C THR A 9 -10.30 11.92 -5.97
N PHE A 10 -9.35 11.32 -5.24
CA PHE A 10 -7.93 11.29 -5.61
C PHE A 10 -7.56 9.93 -6.21
N GLU A 11 -6.39 9.87 -6.84
CA GLU A 11 -5.90 8.72 -7.60
C GLU A 11 -4.88 7.89 -6.82
N MET A 12 -5.02 6.56 -6.91
CA MET A 12 -4.10 5.54 -6.39
C MET A 12 -3.68 4.62 -7.53
N GLY A 13 -2.46 4.09 -7.47
CA GLY A 13 -1.97 3.11 -8.43
C GLY A 13 -2.16 1.69 -7.92
N LEU A 14 -2.52 0.75 -8.78
CA LEU A 14 -2.53 -0.68 -8.46
C LEU A 14 -1.75 -1.43 -9.53
N MET A 15 -0.71 -2.16 -9.12
CA MET A 15 0.14 -2.93 -10.03
C MET A 15 0.25 -4.38 -9.57
N ALA A 16 0.24 -5.33 -10.49
CA ALA A 16 0.49 -6.72 -10.12
C ALA A 16 1.92 -6.92 -9.63
N ILE A 17 2.14 -7.79 -8.63
CA ILE A 17 3.49 -8.02 -8.10
C ILE A 17 4.45 -8.53 -9.18
N GLU A 18 3.97 -9.37 -10.11
CA GLU A 18 4.83 -9.96 -11.14
C GLU A 18 5.30 -8.92 -12.16
N ASP A 19 4.51 -7.85 -12.32
CA ASP A 19 4.87 -6.72 -13.16
C ASP A 19 5.83 -5.83 -12.36
N PHE A 20 5.50 -5.48 -11.12
CA PHE A 20 6.35 -4.71 -10.22
C PHE A 20 7.78 -5.29 -10.08
N LEU A 21 7.91 -6.61 -9.94
CA LEU A 21 9.21 -7.28 -9.83
C LEU A 21 9.97 -7.33 -11.16
N ARG A 22 9.27 -7.31 -12.30
CA ARG A 22 9.91 -7.41 -13.63
C ARG A 22 10.48 -6.08 -14.10
N CYS A 23 9.76 -5.00 -13.82
CA CYS A 23 10.18 -3.65 -14.15
C CYS A 23 9.83 -2.76 -12.94
N PRO A 24 10.73 -2.68 -11.96
CA PRO A 24 10.49 -1.91 -10.75
C PRO A 24 10.37 -0.42 -11.09
N PRO A 25 9.46 0.31 -10.43
CA PRO A 25 9.35 1.76 -10.60
C PRO A 25 10.62 2.51 -10.16
N PRO A 26 10.80 3.78 -10.59
CA PRO A 26 11.93 4.61 -10.17
C PRO A 26 12.10 4.66 -8.64
N GLY A 27 13.35 4.62 -8.16
CA GLY A 27 13.67 4.62 -6.73
C GLY A 27 13.54 3.25 -6.03
N ILE A 28 13.19 2.20 -6.78
CA ILE A 28 13.11 0.82 -6.31
C ILE A 28 14.00 -0.06 -7.21
N GLN A 29 14.80 -0.91 -6.58
CA GLN A 29 15.61 -1.91 -7.26
C GLN A 29 15.07 -3.30 -6.94
N SER A 30 15.00 -4.17 -7.92
CA SER A 30 14.58 -5.56 -7.73
C SER A 30 15.63 -6.52 -8.27
N GLU A 31 16.05 -7.47 -7.44
CA GLU A 31 16.89 -8.59 -7.82
C GLU A 31 16.05 -9.86 -7.85
N ASN A 32 16.01 -10.53 -9.00
CA ASN A 32 15.17 -11.71 -9.20
C ASN A 32 16.04 -12.95 -9.40
N LEU A 33 16.05 -13.82 -8.40
CA LEU A 33 16.61 -15.16 -8.47
C LEU A 33 15.48 -16.19 -8.68
N PRO A 34 15.79 -17.42 -9.10
CA PRO A 34 14.78 -18.45 -9.34
C PRO A 34 13.89 -18.71 -8.11
N THR A 35 14.49 -18.79 -6.92
CA THR A 35 13.82 -19.14 -5.65
C THR A 35 13.48 -17.94 -4.77
N ARG A 36 14.08 -16.77 -5.03
CA ARG A 36 13.94 -15.56 -4.20
C ARG A 36 13.93 -14.29 -5.05
N SER A 37 13.05 -13.35 -4.71
CA SER A 37 13.14 -11.97 -5.19
C SER A 37 13.46 -11.05 -4.02
N THR A 38 14.39 -10.13 -4.19
CA THR A 38 14.69 -9.08 -3.21
C THR A 38 14.32 -7.73 -3.82
N VAL A 39 13.58 -6.92 -3.07
CA VAL A 39 13.19 -5.56 -3.45
C VAL A 39 13.83 -4.59 -2.48
N THR A 40 14.63 -3.67 -2.99
CA THR A 40 15.33 -2.65 -2.21
C THR A 40 14.77 -1.27 -2.53
N CYS A 41 14.27 -0.58 -1.52
CA CYS A 41 13.88 0.82 -1.63
C CYS A 41 15.11 1.72 -1.46
N LEU A 42 15.45 2.46 -2.52
CA LEU A 42 16.58 3.38 -2.55
C LEU A 42 16.16 4.83 -2.26
N SER A 43 14.87 5.14 -2.39
CA SER A 43 14.33 6.49 -2.20
C SER A 43 13.73 6.68 -0.80
N ASN A 44 14.15 7.75 -0.12
CA ASN A 44 13.53 8.17 1.16
C ASN A 44 12.12 8.75 0.99
N SER A 45 11.72 9.08 -0.24
CA SER A 45 10.37 9.57 -0.58
C SER A 45 9.35 8.45 -0.73
N ILE A 46 9.79 7.19 -0.67
CA ILE A 46 8.95 6.00 -0.78
C ILE A 46 8.95 5.29 0.57
N SER A 47 7.77 4.85 1.02
CA SER A 47 7.63 4.03 2.23
C SER A 47 7.00 2.69 1.86
N LEU A 48 7.83 1.64 1.90
CA LEU A 48 7.38 0.26 1.76
C LEU A 48 6.73 -0.20 3.06
N MET A 49 5.44 -0.50 3.01
CA MET A 49 4.64 -0.99 4.13
C MET A 49 4.20 -2.43 3.85
N ILE A 50 5.20 -3.28 3.61
CA ILE A 50 5.04 -4.62 3.07
C ILE A 50 5.93 -5.57 3.85
N ASP A 51 5.31 -6.56 4.48
CA ASP A 51 6.05 -7.64 5.11
C ASP A 51 6.53 -8.63 4.04
N ASP A 52 7.64 -9.31 4.32
CA ASP A 52 8.12 -10.43 3.51
C ASP A 52 7.01 -11.47 3.33
N PHE A 53 6.88 -12.01 2.12
CA PHE A 53 5.83 -12.97 1.83
C PHE A 53 6.27 -14.02 0.80
N ILE A 54 5.47 -15.09 0.69
CA ILE A 54 5.66 -16.12 -0.32
C ILE A 54 4.64 -15.86 -1.42
N ALA A 55 5.14 -15.60 -2.63
CA ALA A 55 4.31 -15.42 -3.81
C ALA A 55 3.61 -16.74 -4.20
N ILE A 56 2.56 -16.64 -5.03
CA ILE A 56 1.77 -17.79 -5.47
C ILE A 56 2.62 -18.77 -6.28
N SER A 57 3.67 -18.28 -6.94
CA SER A 57 4.68 -19.09 -7.62
C SER A 57 5.55 -19.93 -6.66
N GLY A 58 5.39 -19.81 -5.35
CA GLY A 58 6.25 -20.42 -4.34
C GLY A 58 7.55 -19.64 -4.07
N ARG A 59 7.79 -18.55 -4.82
CA ARG A 59 8.98 -17.70 -4.65
C ARG A 59 8.87 -16.84 -3.39
N ARG A 60 9.93 -16.79 -2.58
CA ARG A 60 10.00 -15.84 -1.45
C ARG A 60 10.33 -14.44 -1.94
N VAL A 61 9.53 -13.45 -1.58
CA VAL A 61 9.76 -12.04 -1.90
C VAL A 61 10.13 -11.32 -0.61
N MET A 62 11.31 -10.70 -0.60
CA MET A 62 11.86 -10.00 0.57
C MET A 62 12.00 -8.50 0.28
N PHE A 63 11.53 -7.66 1.19
CA PHE A 63 11.63 -6.21 1.06
C PHE A 63 12.66 -5.64 2.04
N THR A 64 13.77 -5.14 1.52
CA THR A 64 14.78 -4.45 2.32
C THR A 64 14.36 -2.99 2.52
N ASN A 65 14.66 -2.44 3.70
CA ASN A 65 14.22 -1.11 4.13
C ASN A 65 12.69 -0.93 4.13
N SER A 66 11.93 -2.01 4.33
CA SER A 66 10.49 -1.90 4.60
C SER A 66 10.22 -1.60 6.06
N VAL A 67 9.20 -0.77 6.29
CA VAL A 67 8.66 -0.46 7.61
C VAL A 67 7.70 -1.57 8.09
N GLY A 68 7.27 -2.45 7.20
CA GLY A 68 6.24 -3.46 7.48
C GLY A 68 4.83 -2.87 7.56
N ARG A 69 3.83 -3.72 7.80
CA ARG A 69 2.41 -3.28 7.86
C ARG A 69 1.99 -2.71 9.20
N ILE A 70 2.74 -2.98 10.25
CA ILE A 70 2.47 -2.49 11.60
C ILE A 70 3.59 -1.51 11.94
N LEU A 71 3.31 -0.21 11.85
CA LEU A 71 4.24 0.81 12.29
C LEU A 71 4.11 0.94 13.79
N GLN A 72 5.19 0.64 14.52
CA GLN A 72 5.23 0.81 15.96
C GLN A 72 5.86 2.15 16.31
N ALA A 73 5.24 2.90 17.21
CA ALA A 73 5.78 4.11 17.81
C ALA A 73 5.68 4.00 19.33
N LYS A 74 6.79 4.28 20.02
CA LYS A 74 6.86 4.25 21.49
C LYS A 74 6.80 5.66 22.08
N THR A 75 7.39 6.61 21.37
CA THR A 75 7.44 8.02 21.80
C THR A 75 6.53 8.91 20.95
N MET A 76 6.12 10.04 21.52
CA MET A 76 5.35 11.05 20.76
C MET A 76 6.15 11.62 19.58
N MET A 77 7.48 11.68 19.71
CA MET A 77 8.38 12.11 18.64
C MET A 77 8.37 11.10 17.49
N GLU A 78 8.52 9.80 17.78
CA GLU A 78 8.41 8.74 16.78
C GLU A 78 7.04 8.75 16.09
N CYS A 79 5.96 8.95 16.85
CA CYS A 79 4.62 9.06 16.28
C CYS A 79 4.50 10.26 15.32
N ALA A 80 5.08 11.42 15.68
CA ALA A 80 5.11 12.60 14.82
C ALA A 80 5.94 12.37 13.55
N GLU A 81 7.06 11.66 13.64
CA GLU A 81 7.90 11.30 12.50
C GLU A 81 7.21 10.31 11.56
N VAL A 82 6.59 9.27 12.11
CA VAL A 82 5.80 8.30 11.33
C VAL A 82 4.65 9.01 10.63
N LYS A 83 3.91 9.86 11.34
CA LYS A 83 2.86 10.69 10.75
C LYS A 83 3.41 11.57 9.63
N LYS A 84 4.54 12.25 9.85
CA LYS A 84 5.19 13.07 8.81
C LYS A 84 5.50 12.24 7.56
N LYS A 85 6.09 11.05 7.72
CA LYS A 85 6.40 10.12 6.61
C LYS A 85 5.14 9.68 5.86
N LEU A 86 4.09 9.26 6.58
CA LEU A 86 2.82 8.84 5.96
C LEU A 86 2.19 9.94 5.09
N LEU A 87 2.35 11.20 5.50
CA LEU A 87 1.78 12.37 4.82
C LEU A 87 2.73 13.01 3.79
N SER A 88 3.99 12.56 3.72
CA SER A 88 4.99 13.12 2.82
C SER A 88 5.50 12.13 1.78
N ASN A 89 5.21 10.84 1.91
CA ASN A 89 5.81 9.81 1.06
C ASN A 89 4.78 9.14 0.15
N LEU A 90 5.28 8.49 -0.90
CA LEU A 90 4.52 7.48 -1.64
C LEU A 90 4.49 6.19 -0.81
N LEU A 91 3.31 5.76 -0.41
CA LEU A 91 3.12 4.56 0.40
C LEU A 91 2.81 3.38 -0.52
N LEU A 92 3.49 2.26 -0.27
CA LEU A 92 3.28 1.01 -1.01
C LEU A 92 2.80 -0.05 -0.04
N ILE A 93 1.61 -0.59 -0.25
CA ILE A 93 1.09 -1.72 0.52
C ILE A 93 0.82 -2.91 -0.40
N LEU A 94 1.07 -4.10 0.10
CA LEU A 94 0.73 -5.34 -0.59
C LEU A 94 -0.73 -5.68 -0.30
N VAL A 95 -1.52 -5.91 -1.34
CA VAL A 95 -2.92 -6.38 -1.24
C VAL A 95 -3.07 -7.69 -2.00
N ALA A 96 -4.00 -8.54 -1.56
CA ALA A 96 -4.19 -9.85 -2.17
C ALA A 96 -5.61 -9.98 -2.74
N ALA A 97 -5.69 -10.30 -4.03
CA ALA A 97 -6.92 -10.71 -4.69
C ALA A 97 -7.15 -12.20 -4.45
N CYS A 98 -8.33 -12.54 -3.95
CA CYS A 98 -8.69 -13.89 -3.52
C CYS A 98 -9.99 -14.33 -4.20
N GLN A 99 -10.18 -15.64 -4.29
CA GLN A 99 -11.44 -16.21 -4.75
C GLN A 99 -12.57 -15.79 -3.80
N SER A 100 -13.68 -15.28 -4.35
CA SER A 100 -14.91 -15.12 -3.59
C SER A 100 -15.49 -16.51 -3.32
N ILE A 101 -15.70 -16.85 -2.06
CA ILE A 101 -16.45 -18.06 -1.71
C ILE A 101 -17.94 -17.69 -1.83
N PRO A 102 -18.74 -18.37 -2.67
CA PRO A 102 -20.19 -18.18 -2.65
C PRO A 102 -20.74 -18.60 -1.29
N ASP A 103 -21.44 -17.68 -0.63
CA ASP A 103 -21.98 -17.84 0.72
C ASP A 103 -23.26 -18.70 0.66
N GLU A 104 -23.11 -20.02 0.51
CA GLU A 104 -24.24 -20.93 0.64
C GLU A 104 -24.63 -21.07 2.12
N GLY A 105 -25.57 -20.22 2.54
CA GLY A 105 -26.39 -20.45 3.73
C GLY A 105 -26.04 -19.63 4.97
N LYS A 106 -26.84 -18.56 5.18
CA LYS A 106 -27.17 -17.93 6.47
C LYS A 106 -26.05 -17.92 7.53
N ARG A 107 -25.23 -16.86 7.54
CA ARG A 107 -24.91 -16.03 8.71
C ARG A 107 -23.98 -14.89 8.29
N LYS A 108 -24.43 -13.65 8.50
CA LYS A 108 -23.67 -12.39 8.34
C LYS A 108 -22.33 -12.46 9.09
N ARG A 109 -21.29 -12.97 8.45
CA ARG A 109 -19.88 -12.75 8.80
C ARG A 109 -19.17 -12.35 7.52
N PRO A 110 -18.24 -11.39 7.56
CA PRO A 110 -17.50 -11.01 6.36
C PRO A 110 -16.82 -12.26 5.78
N ASN A 111 -17.07 -12.51 4.50
CA ASN A 111 -16.64 -13.67 3.70
C ASN A 111 -15.32 -14.26 4.22
N LYS A 112 -15.34 -15.55 4.61
CA LYS A 112 -14.09 -16.28 4.85
C LYS A 112 -13.26 -16.16 3.58
N PRO A 113 -12.04 -15.65 3.67
CA PRO A 113 -11.46 -15.11 2.46
C PRO A 113 -10.69 -16.26 1.77
N GLY A 114 -11.10 -16.59 0.55
CA GLY A 114 -10.70 -17.80 -0.19
C GLY A 114 -9.22 -17.87 -0.57
N LYS A 115 -8.88 -18.84 -1.44
CA LYS A 115 -7.53 -19.02 -1.98
C LYS A 115 -7.03 -17.71 -2.59
N VAL A 116 -5.77 -17.33 -2.30
CA VAL A 116 -5.14 -16.14 -2.90
C VAL A 116 -4.86 -16.45 -4.36
N LEU A 117 -5.40 -15.63 -5.25
CA LEU A 117 -5.29 -15.79 -6.71
C LEU A 117 -4.21 -14.91 -7.30
N ARG A 118 -4.02 -13.71 -6.74
CA ARG A 118 -2.95 -12.79 -7.16
C ARG A 118 -2.58 -11.78 -6.09
N HIS A 119 -1.32 -11.34 -6.10
CA HIS A 119 -0.85 -10.25 -5.25
C HIS A 119 -0.68 -8.97 -6.07
N PHE A 120 -1.04 -7.85 -5.47
CA PHE A 120 -0.92 -6.53 -6.06
C PHE A 120 -0.23 -5.58 -5.08
N ILE A 121 0.41 -4.56 -5.62
CA ILE A 121 0.98 -3.43 -4.91
C ILE A 121 0.04 -2.25 -5.12
N LEU A 122 -0.54 -1.76 -4.03
CA LEU A 122 -1.32 -0.53 -4.01
C LEU A 122 -0.39 0.63 -3.64
N MET A 123 -0.42 1.67 -4.48
CA MET A 123 0.42 2.86 -4.43
C MET A 123 -0.44 4.05 -4.03
N ILE A 124 -0.11 4.68 -2.89
CA ILE A 124 -0.90 5.74 -2.29
C ILE A 124 -0.03 6.98 -2.15
N ASN A 125 -0.45 8.08 -2.79
CA ASN A 125 0.28 9.34 -2.71
C ASN A 125 -0.05 10.09 -1.41
N GLY A 126 0.76 9.89 -0.36
CA GLY A 126 0.61 10.60 0.91
C GLY A 126 0.70 12.13 0.80
N LYS A 127 1.45 12.65 -0.19
CA LYS A 127 1.58 14.10 -0.44
C LYS A 127 0.30 14.73 -1.03
N ASN A 128 -0.62 13.93 -1.57
CA ASN A 128 -1.86 14.47 -2.13
C ASN A 128 -2.64 15.20 -1.02
N PRO A 129 -3.00 16.49 -1.19
CA PRO A 129 -3.66 17.27 -0.15
C PRO A 129 -4.92 16.60 0.43
N ARG A 130 -5.66 15.84 -0.38
CA ARG A 130 -6.89 15.16 0.05
C ARG A 130 -6.60 13.90 0.85
N ILE A 131 -5.68 13.05 0.38
CA ILE A 131 -5.22 11.89 1.18
C ILE A 131 -4.66 12.40 2.50
N LYS A 132 -3.78 13.40 2.43
CA LYS A 132 -3.16 14.02 3.59
C LYS A 132 -4.21 14.49 4.58
N TYR A 133 -5.21 15.26 4.13
CA TYR A 133 -6.29 15.70 5.01
C TYR A 133 -7.07 14.55 5.63
N LYS A 134 -7.47 13.53 4.85
CA LYS A 134 -8.22 12.37 5.37
C LYS A 134 -7.39 11.54 6.36
N MET A 135 -6.11 11.34 6.07
CA MET A 135 -5.18 10.67 6.98
C MET A 135 -4.94 11.51 8.24
N GLU A 136 -4.78 12.83 8.13
CA GLU A 136 -4.65 13.73 9.29
C GLU A 136 -5.90 13.72 10.15
N GLN A 137 -7.09 13.77 9.57
CA GLN A 137 -8.35 13.65 10.31
C GLN A 137 -8.44 12.29 11.03
N GLY A 138 -8.15 11.20 10.32
CA GLY A 138 -8.18 9.85 10.90
C GLY A 138 -7.13 9.61 11.97
N LEU A 139 -5.94 10.20 11.82
CA LEU A 139 -4.87 10.11 12.82
C LEU A 139 -5.15 11.04 14.02
N ASN A 140 -5.48 12.31 13.80
CA ASN A 140 -5.73 13.29 14.88
C ASN A 140 -6.95 12.94 15.73
N ALA A 141 -7.99 12.33 15.14
CA ALA A 141 -9.14 11.85 15.90
C ALA A 141 -8.78 10.72 16.89
N VAL A 142 -7.58 10.13 16.77
CA VAL A 142 -7.14 8.95 17.53
C VAL A 142 -5.82 9.19 18.28
N LEU A 143 -5.23 10.38 18.19
CA LEU A 143 -4.13 10.82 19.07
C LEU A 143 -4.77 11.69 20.16
N PRO A 144 -5.38 11.14 21.25
CA PRO A 144 -5.91 12.00 22.28
C PRO A 144 -4.73 12.70 22.95
N SER A 145 -4.96 13.94 23.39
CA SER A 145 -4.04 14.76 24.17
C SER A 145 -3.59 14.13 25.51
N VAL A 146 -3.96 12.88 25.81
CA VAL A 146 -3.81 12.24 27.12
C VAL A 146 -2.64 11.25 27.07
N MET A 147 -1.59 11.56 27.83
CA MET A 147 -0.23 10.98 27.80
C MET A 147 -0.11 9.53 28.33
N CYS A 148 -1.16 8.70 28.29
CA CYS A 148 -1.18 7.40 28.99
C CYS A 148 -1.97 6.28 28.31
N GLU A 149 -2.29 6.37 27.02
CA GLU A 149 -3.07 5.33 26.32
C GLU A 149 -2.30 4.69 25.17
N ASN A 150 -2.35 3.36 25.09
CA ASN A 150 -1.92 2.59 23.92
C ASN A 150 -3.04 2.58 22.88
N TYR A 151 -2.77 2.95 21.64
CA TYR A 151 -3.77 2.99 20.56
C TYR A 151 -3.28 2.32 19.28
N THR A 152 -4.23 1.70 18.56
CA THR A 152 -4.00 1.10 17.24
C THR A 152 -4.93 1.78 16.24
N VAL A 153 -4.33 2.42 15.24
CA VAL A 153 -5.05 3.06 14.14
C VAL A 153 -4.91 2.23 12.88
N LYS A 154 -6.03 1.77 12.30
CA LYS A 154 -6.05 1.04 11.03
C LYS A 154 -6.55 1.93 9.90
N VAL A 155 -5.73 2.09 8.87
CA VAL A 155 -6.12 2.76 7.63
C VAL A 155 -6.59 1.71 6.65
N ASP A 156 -7.80 1.84 6.10
CA ASP A 156 -8.40 0.83 5.22
C ASP A 156 -8.69 1.33 3.80
N PHE A 157 -8.30 0.54 2.81
CA PHE A 157 -8.46 0.79 1.38
C PHE A 157 -9.41 -0.23 0.70
N MET A 158 -10.23 -0.96 1.47
CA MET A 158 -11.17 -1.94 0.93
C MET A 158 -12.17 -1.33 -0.07
N ASP A 159 -12.81 -0.23 0.30
CA ASP A 159 -13.85 0.43 -0.51
C ASP A 159 -13.38 0.79 -1.93
N PRO A 160 -12.24 1.50 -2.13
CA PRO A 160 -11.78 1.83 -3.47
C PRO A 160 -11.38 0.59 -4.29
N LEU A 161 -10.90 -0.47 -3.66
CA LEU A 161 -10.57 -1.74 -4.33
C LEU A 161 -11.84 -2.48 -4.80
N VAL A 162 -12.89 -2.51 -3.98
CA VAL A 162 -14.20 -3.08 -4.35
C VAL A 162 -14.83 -2.26 -5.48
N LYS A 163 -14.75 -0.93 -5.40
CA LYS A 163 -15.26 -0.05 -6.45
C LYS A 163 -14.51 -0.25 -7.77
N LEU A 164 -13.18 -0.36 -7.74
CA LEU A 164 -12.39 -0.70 -8.92
C LEU A 164 -12.88 -1.99 -9.59
N THR A 165 -13.07 -3.06 -8.81
CA THR A 165 -13.53 -4.34 -9.36
C THR A 165 -14.92 -4.26 -9.99
N ALA A 166 -15.81 -3.44 -9.43
CA ALA A 166 -17.15 -3.22 -9.98
C ALA A 166 -17.11 -2.37 -11.26
N ASP A 167 -16.34 -1.27 -11.26
CA ASP A 167 -16.34 -0.29 -12.35
C ASP A 167 -15.51 -0.71 -13.56
N THR A 168 -14.39 -1.43 -13.35
CA THR A 168 -13.44 -1.79 -14.43
C THR A 168 -13.51 -3.25 -14.88
N ALA A 169 -14.42 -4.05 -14.29
CA ALA A 169 -14.49 -5.50 -14.50
C ALA A 169 -13.12 -6.19 -14.36
N LEU A 170 -12.30 -5.74 -13.41
CA LEU A 170 -11.01 -6.34 -13.12
C LEU A 170 -11.22 -7.82 -12.75
N THR A 171 -10.80 -8.72 -13.64
CA THR A 171 -10.84 -10.16 -13.42
C THR A 171 -9.45 -10.68 -13.08
N VAL A 172 -9.42 -11.67 -12.20
CA VAL A 172 -8.21 -12.45 -11.87
C VAL A 172 -8.49 -13.90 -12.25
N LEU A 173 -7.48 -14.62 -12.72
CA LEU A 173 -7.64 -16.01 -13.11
C LEU A 173 -7.60 -16.91 -11.87
N ASP A 174 -8.58 -17.80 -11.74
CA ASP A 174 -8.48 -19.01 -10.93
C ASP A 174 -8.32 -20.21 -11.87
N GLY A 175 -7.08 -20.68 -12.03
CA GLY A 175 -6.73 -21.60 -13.10
C GLY A 175 -6.95 -20.98 -14.47
N SER A 176 -7.93 -21.48 -15.22
CA SER A 176 -8.31 -20.97 -16.54
C SER A 176 -9.58 -20.09 -16.54
N GLN A 177 -10.25 -19.93 -15.40
CA GLN A 177 -11.50 -19.18 -15.33
C GLN A 177 -11.27 -17.76 -14.80
N PRO A 178 -11.76 -16.71 -15.50
CA PRO A 178 -11.74 -15.35 -14.98
C PRO A 178 -12.80 -15.21 -13.89
N VAL A 179 -12.40 -14.73 -12.71
CA VAL A 179 -13.30 -14.49 -11.58
C VAL A 179 -13.15 -13.06 -11.06
N THR A 180 -14.23 -12.51 -10.53
CA THR A 180 -14.20 -11.24 -9.79
C THR A 180 -13.57 -11.49 -8.42
N PRO A 181 -12.43 -10.84 -8.10
CA PRO A 181 -11.73 -11.13 -6.86
C PRO A 181 -12.38 -10.45 -5.66
N CYS A 182 -12.24 -11.07 -4.48
CA CYS A 182 -12.39 -10.40 -3.20
C CYS A 182 -11.01 -9.95 -2.68
N TRP A 183 -10.95 -8.86 -1.92
CA TRP A 183 -9.68 -8.28 -1.48
C TRP A 183 -9.33 -8.65 -0.04
N LYS A 184 -8.04 -8.91 0.20
CA LYS A 184 -7.42 -9.12 1.51
C LYS A 184 -6.30 -8.13 1.74
N ASN A 185 -5.98 -7.95 3.02
CA ASN A 185 -4.83 -7.17 3.47
C ASN A 185 -4.86 -5.71 2.99
N THR A 186 -6.05 -5.14 2.92
CA THR A 186 -6.31 -3.77 2.46
C THR A 186 -5.98 -2.71 3.51
N THR A 187 -5.32 -3.10 4.60
CA THR A 187 -5.07 -2.25 5.76
C THR A 187 -3.62 -2.28 6.18
N PHE A 188 -3.12 -1.14 6.64
CA PHE A 188 -1.95 -1.07 7.52
C PHE A 188 -2.34 -0.48 8.87
N SER A 189 -1.53 -0.71 9.90
CA SER A 189 -1.80 -0.28 11.27
C SER A 189 -0.66 0.57 11.82
N LEU A 190 -1.00 1.66 12.51
CA LEU A 190 -0.09 2.41 13.37
C LEU A 190 -0.42 2.05 14.81
N ASP A 191 0.52 1.38 15.48
CA ASP A 191 0.44 1.01 16.87
C ASP A 191 1.31 1.97 17.69
N TYR A 192 0.67 2.73 18.56
CA TYR A 192 1.35 3.53 19.56
C TYR A 192 1.25 2.85 20.90
N ASN A 193 2.41 2.58 21.49
CA ASN A 193 2.53 2.03 22.83
C ASN A 193 3.34 3.00 23.68
N GLY A 194 2.67 3.89 24.42
CA GLY A 194 3.35 4.81 25.32
C GLY A 194 3.86 4.10 26.58
N ASP A 195 4.90 4.63 27.20
CA ASP A 195 5.49 4.09 28.45
C ASP A 195 4.57 4.22 29.68
N GLY A 196 3.35 4.75 29.50
CA GLY A 196 2.35 4.89 30.55
C GLY A 196 1.58 3.59 30.75
N GLY A 197 1.82 2.89 31.86
CA GLY A 197 1.21 1.60 32.23
C GLY A 197 -0.31 1.59 32.49
N CYS A 198 -1.09 2.47 31.87
CA CYS A 198 -2.55 2.46 31.95
C CYS A 198 -3.13 1.59 30.82
N GLU A 199 -3.24 0.28 31.07
CA GLU A 199 -3.79 -0.69 30.12
C GLU A 199 -5.34 -0.65 30.02
N PHE A 200 -6.03 0.04 30.92
CA PHE A 200 -7.49 -0.05 31.07
C PHE A 200 -8.28 0.33 29.80
N ALA A 201 -7.89 1.38 29.08
CA ALA A 201 -8.55 1.78 27.81
C ALA A 201 -8.22 0.83 26.64
N TYR A 202 -7.01 0.25 26.64
CA TYR A 202 -6.57 -0.75 25.65
C TYR A 202 -7.32 -2.08 25.83
N CYS A 203 -7.47 -2.54 27.08
CA CYS A 203 -8.20 -3.76 27.43
C CYS A 203 -9.70 -3.68 27.09
N LEU A 204 -10.32 -2.50 27.17
CA LEU A 204 -11.72 -2.28 26.81
C LEU A 204 -11.95 -2.08 25.30
N GLY A 205 -10.90 -2.05 24.48
CA GLY A 205 -11.00 -2.01 23.02
C GLY A 205 -11.37 -0.64 22.42
N PHE A 206 -11.52 0.41 23.23
CA PHE A 206 -11.83 1.76 22.75
C PHE A 206 -10.66 2.42 21.99
N SER A 207 -9.45 1.90 22.18
CA SER A 207 -8.22 2.41 21.55
C SER A 207 -7.94 1.84 20.16
N LYS A 208 -8.77 0.92 19.66
CA LYS A 208 -8.69 0.39 18.29
C LYS A 208 -9.64 1.14 17.39
N ARG A 209 -9.10 1.90 16.44
CA ARG A 209 -9.89 2.67 15.46
C ARG A 209 -9.55 2.25 14.05
N LYS A 210 -10.54 2.28 13.19
CA LYS A 210 -10.43 1.97 11.76
C LYS A 210 -11.10 3.09 10.99
N PHE A 211 -10.40 3.68 10.02
CA PHE A 211 -11.02 4.65 9.12
C PHE A 211 -10.80 4.26 7.65
N PRO A 212 -11.87 4.30 6.83
CA PRO A 212 -11.77 4.02 5.41
C PRO A 212 -11.22 5.22 4.66
N ILE A 213 -10.42 4.93 3.64
CA ILE A 213 -9.95 5.88 2.64
C ILE A 213 -10.74 5.66 1.36
N GLN A 214 -11.33 6.73 0.84
CA GLN A 214 -12.06 6.72 -0.44
C GLN A 214 -11.19 7.29 -1.55
N GLY A 215 -11.29 6.76 -2.76
CA GLY A 215 -10.60 7.30 -3.92
C GLY A 215 -10.83 6.47 -5.18
N TRP A 216 -10.11 6.82 -6.24
CA TRP A 216 -10.08 6.11 -7.50
C TRP A 216 -8.77 5.34 -7.62
N ILE A 217 -8.82 4.13 -8.16
CA ILE A 217 -7.63 3.33 -8.42
C ILE A 217 -7.45 3.21 -9.93
N ILE A 218 -6.24 3.47 -10.42
CA ILE A 218 -5.82 3.11 -11.77
C ILE A 218 -5.04 1.81 -11.75
N HIS A 219 -5.40 0.90 -12.64
CA HIS A 219 -4.66 -0.33 -12.83
C HIS A 219 -3.44 -0.07 -13.73
N LEU A 220 -2.27 -0.07 -13.12
CA LEU A 220 -0.97 0.09 -13.74
C LEU A 220 -0.44 -1.25 -14.23
N LYS A 221 0.00 -1.28 -15.48
CA LYS A 221 0.65 -2.42 -16.15
C LYS A 221 2.00 -1.96 -16.67
N ASN A 222 2.85 -2.89 -17.09
CA ASN A 222 4.18 -2.55 -17.61
C ASN A 222 4.58 -3.40 -18.83
N LYS A 223 3.61 -3.83 -19.63
CA LYS A 223 3.86 -4.72 -20.79
C LYS A 223 4.32 -3.92 -22.00
N THR A 224 3.71 -2.76 -22.26
CA THR A 224 4.05 -1.90 -23.40
C THR A 224 4.84 -0.66 -22.97
N THR A 225 5.49 0.01 -23.93
CA THR A 225 6.23 1.25 -23.68
C THR A 225 5.32 2.36 -23.15
N GLU A 226 4.11 2.51 -23.69
CA GLU A 226 3.11 3.48 -23.20
C GLU A 226 2.65 3.19 -21.77
N GLU A 227 2.47 1.90 -21.43
CA GLU A 227 2.11 1.50 -20.06
C GLU A 227 3.24 1.81 -19.08
N LYS A 228 4.50 1.60 -19.49
CA LYS A 228 5.68 1.99 -18.70
C LYS A 228 5.76 3.50 -18.50
N GLU A 229 5.48 4.29 -19.53
CA GLU A 229 5.47 5.75 -19.42
C GLU A 229 4.40 6.23 -18.42
N LYS A 230 3.21 5.62 -18.41
CA LYS A 230 2.18 5.93 -17.40
C LYS A 230 2.62 5.60 -15.97
N VAL A 231 3.33 4.50 -15.79
CA VAL A 231 3.94 4.17 -14.50
C VAL A 231 4.97 5.23 -14.14
N GLU A 232 5.89 5.56 -15.05
CA GLU A 232 6.89 6.59 -14.78
C GLU A 232 6.28 7.96 -14.48
N GLU A 233 5.27 8.38 -15.23
CA GLU A 233 4.54 9.63 -15.01
C GLU A 233 3.89 9.65 -13.63
N PHE A 234 3.23 8.55 -13.24
CA PHE A 234 2.71 8.40 -11.88
C PHE A 234 3.82 8.59 -10.85
N PHE A 235 4.99 7.96 -11.02
CA PHE A 235 6.10 8.06 -10.06
C PHE A 235 6.90 9.38 -10.13
N ARG A 236 6.88 10.10 -11.25
CA ARG A 236 7.65 11.33 -11.51
C ARG A 236 7.30 12.46 -10.54
N GLY A 237 6.04 12.50 -10.09
CA GLY A 237 5.60 13.43 -9.06
C GLY A 237 6.14 13.13 -7.66
N PHE A 238 6.76 11.95 -7.44
CA PHE A 238 7.02 11.41 -6.10
C PHE A 238 8.49 11.14 -5.83
N VAL A 239 9.23 10.65 -6.83
CA VAL A 239 10.65 10.34 -6.74
C VAL A 239 11.41 11.45 -7.46
N PRO A 240 12.15 12.32 -6.74
CA PRO A 240 13.07 13.24 -7.39
C PRO A 240 14.01 12.39 -8.23
N GLN A 241 14.10 12.65 -9.54
CA GLN A 241 15.08 11.96 -10.36
C GLN A 241 16.46 12.32 -9.83
N ALA A 242 17.08 11.40 -9.11
CA ALA A 242 18.51 11.46 -8.90
C ALA A 242 19.13 11.41 -10.29
N ARG A 243 19.84 12.47 -10.68
CA ARG A 243 20.77 12.40 -11.82
C ARG A 243 21.68 11.22 -11.54
N VAL A 244 21.53 10.13 -12.28
CA VAL A 244 22.60 9.17 -12.45
C VAL A 244 23.66 9.93 -13.23
N LYS A 245 24.59 10.59 -12.53
CA LYS A 245 25.81 11.08 -13.17
C LYS A 245 26.56 9.83 -13.61
N SER A 246 26.63 9.66 -14.92
CA SER A 246 27.59 8.82 -15.60
C SER A 246 28.98 9.39 -15.36
N ASP A 247 29.62 9.00 -14.26
CA ASP A 247 31.07 9.13 -14.11
C ASP A 247 31.73 7.92 -14.79
N VAL A 248 31.62 7.86 -16.11
CA VAL A 248 32.44 7.00 -16.97
C VAL A 248 32.69 7.76 -18.27
N GLU A 249 33.47 8.83 -18.19
CA GLU A 249 34.11 9.46 -19.36
C GLU A 249 35.16 10.48 -18.92
N THR A 250 36.19 10.05 -18.16
CA THR A 250 37.45 10.81 -18.07
C THR A 250 38.63 9.96 -17.62
N GLU A 251 38.96 8.87 -18.32
CA GLU A 251 40.31 8.27 -18.28
C GLU A 251 40.69 7.72 -19.66
N GLN A 252 40.71 8.57 -20.68
CA GLN A 252 41.54 8.38 -21.88
C GLN A 252 41.90 9.75 -22.47
N SER A 253 42.83 10.46 -21.81
CA SER A 253 43.78 11.40 -22.43
C SER A 253 44.58 12.09 -21.32
N SER A 254 45.69 11.46 -20.93
CA SER A 254 46.97 12.10 -20.58
C SER A 254 48.02 11.01 -20.44
#